data_AF-A0A519VQ55-F1
#
_entry.id   AF-A0A519VQ55-F1
#
_cell.length_a   1.000
_cell.length_b   1.000
_cell.length_c   1.000
_cell.angle_alpha   90.00
_cell.angle_beta   90.00
_cell.angle_gamma   90.00
#
_symmetry.space_group_name_H-M   'P 1'
#
loop_
_entity.id
_entity.type
_entity.pdbx_description
1 polymer ?
#
loop_
_entity_poly.entity_id
_entity_poly.type
_entity_poly.pdbx_seq_one_letter_code
_entity_poly.pdbx_strand_id
1 'polypeptide(L)'
;MKIKNYLVAVIMVATLLFGCKKDAETAPDGKMGITENFLTGKVNAKTELYAVSNDGRGFQHEWKLDGKVVSTAYNFAFIPTTSGTYIIEYKGYNG
;
A
#
# COMPACT_ATOMS: atom_id res chain seq x y z
N MET A 1 14.38 -45.50 29.99
CA MET A 1 15.24 -44.97 28.90
C MET A 1 15.79 -43.62 29.34
N LYS A 2 17.09 -43.50 29.63
CA LYS A 2 17.70 -42.23 30.10
C LYS A 2 18.01 -41.34 28.89
N ILE A 3 17.13 -40.39 28.59
CA ILE A 3 17.41 -39.34 27.60
C ILE A 3 18.62 -38.56 28.10
N LYS A 4 19.72 -38.55 27.34
CA LYS A 4 20.93 -37.80 27.69
C LYS A 4 20.61 -36.30 27.55
N ASN A 5 20.84 -35.50 28.60
CA ASN A 5 20.55 -34.06 28.59
C ASN A 5 21.18 -33.29 27.41
N TYR A 6 22.28 -33.79 26.84
CA TYR A 6 22.88 -33.25 25.62
C TYR A 6 21.95 -33.31 24.40
N LEU A 7 21.09 -34.33 24.27
CA LEU A 7 20.10 -34.41 23.19
C LEU A 7 19.04 -33.31 23.29
N VAL A 8 18.66 -32.92 24.51
CA VAL A 8 17.70 -31.83 24.76
C VAL A 8 18.34 -30.48 24.42
N ALA A 9 19.62 -30.30 24.75
CA ALA A 9 20.37 -29.08 24.43
C ALA A 9 20.53 -28.88 22.92
N VAL A 10 20.79 -29.95 22.15
CA VAL A 10 20.93 -29.87 20.68
C VAL A 10 19.60 -29.50 20.00
N ILE A 11 18.47 -30.02 20.49
CA ILE A 11 17.14 -29.70 19.95
C ILE A 11 16.76 -28.23 20.24
N MET A 12 17.12 -27.70 21.41
CA MET A 12 16.84 -26.31 21.79
C MET A 12 17.66 -25.29 20.99
N VAL A 13 18.86 -25.66 20.50
CA VAL A 13 19.67 -24.81 19.61
C VAL A 13 19.16 -24.88 18.16
N ALA A 14 18.61 -26.02 17.73
CA ALA A 14 18.09 -26.19 16.38
C ALA A 14 16.82 -25.34 16.11
N THR A 15 15.97 -25.11 17.12
CA THR A 15 14.74 -24.32 16.95
C THR A 15 14.98 -22.82 16.76
N LEU A 16 16.17 -22.31 17.11
CA LEU A 16 16.55 -20.90 16.89
C LEU A 16 16.91 -20.61 15.42
N LEU A 17 17.26 -21.64 14.63
CA LEU A 17 17.62 -21.49 13.21
C LEU A 17 16.41 -21.54 12.26
N PHE A 18 15.26 -22.02 12.76
CA PHE A 18 13.97 -21.98 12.04
C PHE A 18 13.11 -20.77 12.42
N GLY A 19 13.70 -19.74 13.03
CA GLY A 19 13.05 -18.45 13.19
C GLY A 19 12.68 -17.92 11.81
N CYS A 20 11.40 -18.04 11.44
CA CYS A 20 10.86 -17.56 10.17
C CYS A 20 11.43 -16.18 9.86
N LYS A 21 12.19 -16.06 8.77
CA LYS A 21 12.35 -14.78 8.11
C LYS A 21 10.93 -14.38 7.72
N LYS A 22 10.33 -13.44 8.44
CA LYS A 22 9.08 -12.81 8.00
C LYS A 22 9.44 -12.16 6.67
N ASP A 23 9.01 -12.76 5.58
CA ASP A 23 9.21 -12.21 4.25
C ASP A 23 8.71 -10.76 4.30
N ALA A 24 9.62 -9.83 4.03
CA ALA A 24 9.26 -8.43 3.97
C ALA A 24 8.38 -8.27 2.74
N GLU A 25 7.09 -8.03 2.96
CA GLU A 25 6.18 -7.70 1.89
C GLU A 25 6.70 -6.42 1.23
N THR A 26 7.26 -6.57 0.04
CA THR A 26 7.81 -5.46 -0.73
C THR A 26 6.66 -4.55 -1.13
N ALA A 27 6.81 -3.23 -0.96
CA ALA A 27 5.83 -2.27 -1.46
C ALA A 27 5.68 -2.40 -2.99
N PRO A 28 4.51 -2.04 -3.56
CA PRO A 28 4.35 -2.06 -5.01
C PRO A 28 5.26 -1.04 -5.67
N ASP A 29 5.78 -1.40 -6.85
CA ASP A 29 6.53 -0.48 -7.71
C ASP A 29 5.56 0.34 -8.58
N GLY A 30 4.86 1.26 -7.91
CA GLY A 30 3.91 2.15 -8.54
C GLY A 30 3.88 3.53 -7.89
N LYS A 31 3.36 4.50 -8.62
CA LYS A 31 3.25 5.89 -8.19
C LYS A 31 1.92 6.51 -8.62
N MET A 32 1.55 7.63 -8.00
CA MET A 32 0.50 8.47 -8.55
C MET A 32 0.98 9.04 -9.90
N GLY A 33 0.10 9.07 -10.89
CA GLY A 33 0.38 9.60 -12.22
C GLY A 33 0.57 11.13 -12.25
N ILE A 34 0.12 11.81 -11.20
CA ILE A 34 0.31 13.24 -10.98
C ILE A 34 1.45 13.43 -9.99
N THR A 35 2.44 14.24 -10.40
CA THR A 35 3.62 14.56 -9.60
C THR A 35 3.52 15.90 -8.90
N GLU A 36 2.53 16.72 -9.26
CA GLU A 36 2.29 18.01 -8.64
C GLU A 36 1.69 17.84 -7.24
N ASN A 37 2.21 18.59 -6.28
CA ASN A 37 1.75 18.54 -4.89
C ASN A 37 0.39 19.21 -4.68
N PHE A 38 -0.05 20.05 -5.63
CA PHE A 38 -1.35 20.70 -5.59
C PHE A 38 -1.92 20.83 -7.00
N LEU A 39 -3.24 20.73 -7.11
CA LEU A 39 -3.98 20.93 -8.34
C LEU A 39 -5.00 22.05 -8.12
N THR A 40 -5.14 22.93 -9.10
CA THR A 40 -6.25 23.89 -9.13
C THR A 40 -7.32 23.36 -10.07
N GLY A 41 -8.56 23.31 -9.58
CA GLY A 41 -9.71 22.78 -10.31
C GLY A 41 -10.89 23.75 -10.29
N LYS A 42 -11.88 23.50 -11.13
CA LYS A 42 -13.16 24.24 -11.14
C LYS A 42 -14.24 23.41 -10.47
N VAL A 43 -15.16 24.08 -9.78
CA VAL A 43 -16.39 23.46 -9.27
C VAL A 43 -17.16 22.86 -10.45
N ASN A 44 -17.72 21.66 -10.25
CA ASN A 44 -18.42 20.84 -11.24
C ASN A 44 -17.58 20.45 -12.47
N ALA A 45 -16.27 20.61 -12.43
CA ALA A 45 -15.36 20.10 -13.45
C ALA A 45 -14.67 18.82 -12.97
N LYS A 46 -14.43 17.90 -13.90
CA LYS A 46 -13.76 16.64 -13.60
C LYS A 46 -12.25 16.81 -13.55
N THR A 47 -11.64 16.34 -12.47
CA THR A 47 -10.20 16.08 -12.34
C THR A 47 -9.99 14.58 -12.30
N GLU A 48 -9.25 14.04 -13.27
CA GLU A 48 -8.93 12.61 -13.32
C GLU A 48 -7.62 12.34 -12.58
N LEU A 49 -7.66 11.44 -11.61
CA LEU A 49 -6.49 10.95 -10.87
C LEU A 49 -6.28 9.48 -11.19
N TYR A 50 -5.03 9.05 -11.28
CA TYR A 50 -4.71 7.66 -11.62
C TYR A 50 -3.37 7.27 -11.02
N ALA A 51 -3.19 5.96 -10.85
CA ALA A 51 -1.94 5.34 -10.49
C ALA A 51 -1.27 4.71 -11.72
N VAL A 52 0.05 4.61 -11.67
CA VAL A 52 0.89 3.98 -12.68
C VAL A 52 1.74 2.91 -12.02
N SER A 53 1.80 1.73 -12.63
CA SER A 53 2.78 0.69 -12.31
C SER A 53 4.03 0.92 -13.17
N ASN A 54 5.21 0.96 -12.54
CA ASN A 54 6.47 1.11 -13.27
C ASN A 54 6.98 -0.23 -13.83
N ASP A 55 6.58 -1.35 -13.23
CA ASP A 55 7.00 -2.70 -13.58
C ASP A 55 5.94 -3.52 -14.32
N GLY A 56 4.77 -2.92 -14.59
CA GLY A 56 3.63 -3.55 -15.24
C GLY A 56 2.85 -4.52 -14.36
N ARG A 57 3.24 -4.73 -13.09
CA ARG A 57 2.50 -5.61 -12.17
C ARG A 57 1.31 -4.87 -11.57
N GLY A 58 0.20 -5.60 -11.46
CA GLY A 58 -0.99 -5.13 -10.76
C GLY A 58 -0.79 -5.15 -9.24
N PHE A 59 -1.37 -4.18 -8.55
CA PHE A 59 -1.38 -4.06 -7.10
C PHE A 59 -2.69 -3.41 -6.63
N GLN A 60 -2.94 -3.37 -5.33
CA GLN A 60 -4.18 -2.82 -4.79
C GLN A 60 -4.10 -1.30 -4.63
N HIS A 61 -5.26 -0.64 -4.71
CA HIS A 61 -5.37 0.82 -4.67
C HIS A 61 -6.34 1.27 -3.58
N GLU A 62 -6.03 2.39 -2.93
CA GLU A 62 -6.92 3.08 -2.00
C GLU A 62 -6.80 4.59 -2.24
N TRP A 63 -7.93 5.22 -2.58
CA TRP A 63 -8.08 6.66 -2.70
C TRP A 63 -8.91 7.18 -1.54
N LYS A 64 -8.42 8.22 -0.86
CA LYS A 64 -9.18 8.93 0.17
C LYS A 64 -9.45 10.37 -0.25
N LEU A 65 -10.66 10.82 0.04
CA LEU A 65 -11.05 12.22 0.01
C LEU A 65 -11.29 12.66 1.44
N ASP A 66 -10.52 13.63 1.91
CA ASP A 66 -10.58 14.16 3.28
C ASP A 66 -10.58 13.05 4.34
N GLY A 67 -9.66 12.09 4.19
CA GLY A 67 -9.46 10.95 5.09
C GLY A 67 -10.44 9.78 4.90
N LYS A 68 -11.51 9.94 4.10
CA LYS A 68 -12.49 8.87 3.84
C LYS A 68 -12.16 8.13 2.55
N VAL A 69 -12.14 6.79 2.59
CA VAL A 69 -11.96 5.96 1.38
C VAL A 69 -13.14 6.16 0.44
N VAL A 70 -12.84 6.52 -0.81
CA VAL A 70 -13.83 6.81 -1.87
C VAL A 70 -13.69 5.92 -3.09
N SER A 71 -12.53 5.28 -3.30
CA SER A 71 -12.31 4.35 -4.41
C SER A 71 -11.18 3.37 -4.08
N THR A 72 -11.26 2.17 -4.66
CA THR A 72 -10.19 1.16 -4.68
C THR A 72 -9.76 0.80 -6.11
N ALA A 73 -10.23 1.53 -7.11
CA ALA A 73 -9.80 1.37 -8.49
C ALA A 73 -8.43 2.02 -8.73
N TYR A 74 -7.77 1.68 -9.83
CA TYR A 74 -6.51 2.32 -10.22
C TYR A 74 -6.66 3.82 -10.54
N ASN A 75 -7.89 4.28 -10.85
CA ASN A 75 -8.23 5.68 -11.10
C ASN A 75 -9.36 6.19 -10.18
N PHE A 76 -9.43 7.52 -10.06
CA PHE A 76 -10.46 8.23 -9.32
C PHE A 76 -10.80 9.55 -10.02
N ALA A 77 -12.05 9.69 -10.43
CA ALA A 77 -12.59 10.92 -11.01
C ALA A 77 -13.16 11.81 -9.91
N PHE A 78 -12.48 12.92 -9.60
CA PHE A 78 -12.91 13.88 -8.61
C PHE A 78 -13.72 15.02 -9.25
N ILE A 79 -14.94 15.27 -8.75
CA ILE A 79 -15.84 16.32 -9.22
C ILE A 79 -16.38 17.09 -7.99
N PRO A 80 -15.75 18.21 -7.58
CA PRO A 80 -16.19 18.98 -6.42
C PRO A 80 -17.47 19.77 -6.74
N THR A 81 -18.48 19.70 -5.87
CA THR A 81 -19.72 20.49 -6.00
C THR A 81 -19.68 21.80 -5.22
N THR A 82 -18.69 21.98 -4.35
CA THR A 82 -18.46 23.20 -3.57
C THR A 82 -17.03 23.69 -3.78
N SER A 83 -16.80 25.00 -3.62
CA SER A 83 -15.45 25.56 -3.66
C SER A 83 -14.74 25.31 -2.33
N GLY A 84 -13.46 24.94 -2.38
CA GLY A 84 -12.65 24.75 -1.19
C GLY A 84 -11.36 23.98 -1.47
N THR A 85 -10.61 23.74 -0.41
CA THR A 85 -9.45 22.84 -0.43
C THR A 85 -9.91 21.44 -0.09
N TYR A 86 -9.47 20.46 -0.88
CA TYR A 86 -9.71 19.04 -0.65
C TYR A 86 -8.39 18.31 -0.53
N ILE A 87 -8.30 17.35 0.38
CA ILE A 87 -7.12 16.51 0.55
C ILE A 87 -7.40 15.17 -0.12
N ILE A 88 -6.59 14.85 -1.12
CA ILE A 88 -6.64 13.54 -1.77
C ILE A 88 -5.40 12.75 -1.41
N GLU A 89 -5.61 11.60 -0.78
CA GLU A 89 -4.53 10.68 -0.40
C GLU A 89 -4.63 9.42 -1.25
N TYR A 90 -3.48 8.90 -1.66
CA TYR A 90 -3.38 7.66 -2.41
C TYR A 90 -2.43 6.69 -1.73
N LYS A 91 -2.86 5.44 -1.61
CA LYS A 91 -2.05 4.34 -1.10
C LYS A 91 -2.13 3.15 -2.07
N GLY A 92 -0.98 2.76 -2.59
CA GLY A 92 -0.80 1.47 -3.27
C GLY A 92 -0.25 0.42 -2.29
N TYR A 93 -0.73 -0.81 -2.35
CA TYR A 93 -0.22 -1.91 -1.52
C TYR A 93 -0.26 -3.25 -2.24
N ASN A 94 0.69 -4.12 -1.90
CA ASN A 94 0.58 -5.55 -2.19
C ASN A 94 -0.25 -6.20 -1.07
N GLY A 95 -0.69 -7.45 -1.25
CA GLY A 95 -1.49 -8.19 -0.27
C GLY A 95 -0.84 -9.49 0.12
#